data_AF-A0A958NCH8-F1
#
_entry.id   AF-A0A958NCH8-F1
#
_cell.length_a   1.000
_cell.length_b   1.000
_cell.length_c   1.000
_cell.angle_alpha   90.00
_cell.angle_beta   90.00
_cell.angle_gamma   90.00
#
_symmetry.space_group_name_H-M   'P 1'
#
loop_
_entity.id
_entity.type
_entity.pdbx_description
1 polymer ?
#
loop_
_entity_poly.entity_id
_entity_poly.type
_entity_poly.pdbx_seq_one_letter_code
_entity_poly.pdbx_strand_id
1 'polypeptide(L)' 'MEALRIPATESSPAITLDPEKGTYEIIGESRPEDVRKFYEPILEWLDKYKSSLYWLKDN' A
#
# COMPACT_ATOMS: atom_id res chain seq x y z
N MET A 1 -1.53 -11.48 5.32
CA MET A 1 -2.35 -10.27 5.02
C MET A 1 -2.69 -10.31 3.54
N GLU A 2 -3.87 -9.84 3.15
CA GLU A 2 -4.23 -9.74 1.74
C GLU A 2 -3.44 -8.64 1.04
N ALA A 3 -3.02 -8.90 -0.20
CA ALA A 3 -2.27 -7.95 -1.00
C ALA A 3 -3.14 -6.76 -1.45
N LEU A 4 -2.64 -5.54 -1.30
CA LEU A 4 -3.29 -4.33 -1.77
C LEU A 4 -2.91 -4.07 -3.23
N ARG A 5 -3.93 -3.96 -4.11
CA ARG A 5 -3.74 -3.64 -5.52
C ARG A 5 -4.67 -2.52 -5.93
N ILE A 6 -4.10 -1.41 -6.38
CA ILE A 6 -4.84 -0.25 -6.88
C ILE A 6 -4.31 0.04 -8.29
N PRO A 7 -5.18 0.07 -9.33
CA PRO A 7 -4.75 0.43 -10.67
C PRO A 7 -4.41 1.92 -10.76
N ALA A 8 -3.48 2.27 -11.67
CA ALA A 8 -3.19 3.66 -11.98
C ALA A 8 -4.41 4.35 -12.62
N THR A 9 -4.48 5.66 -12.46
CA THR A 9 -5.35 6.54 -13.23
C THR A 9 -4.48 7.58 -13.97
N GLU A 10 -5.10 8.55 -14.65
CA GLU A 10 -4.35 9.64 -15.28
C GLU A 10 -3.57 10.50 -14.28
N SER A 11 -4.02 10.54 -13.02
CA SER A 11 -3.47 11.42 -11.98
C SER A 11 -3.03 10.69 -10.71
N SER A 12 -3.29 9.39 -10.59
CA SER A 12 -2.90 8.58 -9.43
C SER A 12 -2.08 7.36 -9.81
N PRO A 13 -1.13 6.93 -8.96
CA PRO A 13 -0.23 5.85 -9.31
C PRO A 13 -0.93 4.49 -9.13
N ALA A 14 -0.41 3.47 -9.80
CA ALA A 14 -0.69 2.09 -9.45
C ALA A 14 0.02 1.75 -8.14
N ILE A 15 -0.62 0.95 -7.29
CA ILE A 15 -0.08 0.47 -6.02
C ILE A 15 -0.15 -1.05 -6.01
N THR A 16 0.96 -1.71 -5.74
CA THR A 16 1.03 -3.15 -5.49
C THR A 16 1.80 -3.39 -4.19
N LEU A 17 1.10 -3.81 -3.14
CA LEU A 17 1.72 -4.25 -1.88
C LEU A 17 1.35 -5.71 -1.63
N ASP A 18 2.30 -6.61 -1.87
CA ASP A 18 2.12 -8.06 -1.83
C ASP A 18 3.22 -8.71 -0.97
N PRO A 19 2.95 -8.99 0.32
CA PRO A 19 3.94 -9.54 1.21
C PRO A 19 4.25 -11.01 0.94
N GLU A 20 3.35 -11.76 0.29
CA GLU A 20 3.61 -13.16 -0.09
C GLU A 20 4.65 -13.24 -1.21
N LYS A 21 4.62 -12.28 -2.14
CA LYS A 21 5.58 -12.18 -3.25
C LYS A 21 6.77 -11.27 -2.96
N GLY A 22 6.75 -10.55 -1.84
CA GLY A 22 7.76 -9.53 -1.52
C GLY A 22 7.75 -8.34 -2.47
N THR A 23 6.62 -8.03 -3.09
CA THR A 23 6.48 -6.96 -4.09
C THR A 23 5.87 -5.71 -3.45
N TYR A 24 6.55 -4.57 -3.57
CA TYR A 24 6.11 -3.27 -3.04
C TYR A 24 6.40 -2.18 -4.06
N GLU A 25 5.39 -1.80 -4.84
CA GLU A 25 5.53 -0.92 -5.99
C GLU A 25 4.52 0.22 -5.95
N ILE A 26 5.00 1.42 -6.32
CA ILE A 26 4.20 2.61 -6.57
C ILE A 26 4.67 3.17 -7.92
N ILE A 27 3.81 3.13 -8.93
CA ILE A 27 4.21 3.40 -10.32
C ILE A 27 3.21 4.36 -10.97
N GLY A 28 3.71 5.44 -11.58
CA GLY A 28 2.92 6.38 -12.37
C GLY A 28 2.82 7.78 -11.78
N GLU A 29 1.84 8.54 -12.25
CA GLU A 29 1.59 9.92 -11.84
C GLU A 29 1.06 9.99 -10.40
N SER A 30 1.50 10.97 -9.62
CA SER A 30 1.24 11.04 -8.18
C SER A 30 0.61 12.37 -7.77
N ARG A 31 -0.42 12.77 -8.51
CA ARG A 31 -1.19 14.01 -8.30
C ARG A 31 -2.69 13.72 -8.21
N PRO A 32 -3.15 12.82 -7.32
CA PRO A 32 -4.57 12.53 -7.17
C PRO A 32 -5.32 13.80 -6.74
N GLU A 33 -6.58 13.91 -7.17
CA GLU A 33 -7.45 15.04 -6.85
C GLU A 33 -7.63 15.21 -5.33
N ASP A 34 -7.80 14.09 -4.61
CA ASP A 34 -7.80 14.04 -3.15
C ASP A 34 -6.69 13.12 -2.64
N VAL A 35 -5.58 13.73 -2.25
CA VAL A 35 -4.37 13.05 -1.76
C VAL A 35 -4.66 12.25 -0.48
N ARG A 36 -5.48 12.78 0.44
CA ARG A 36 -5.75 12.09 1.70
C ARG A 36 -6.57 10.84 1.42
N LYS A 37 -7.66 10.99 0.67
CA LYS A 37 -8.52 9.86 0.32
C LYS A 37 -7.79 8.75 -0.42
N PHE A 38 -6.81 9.11 -1.26
CA PHE A 38 -6.02 8.11 -1.98
C PHE A 38 -5.01 7.38 -1.07
N TYR A 39 -4.25 8.10 -0.25
CA TYR A 39 -3.15 7.50 0.53
C TYR A 39 -3.54 6.96 1.90
N GLU A 40 -4.63 7.43 2.50
CA GLU A 40 -5.10 6.94 3.81
C GLU A 40 -5.26 5.41 3.87
N PRO A 41 -5.97 4.74 2.94
CA PRO A 41 -6.07 3.27 2.97
C PRO A 41 -4.73 2.56 2.73
N ILE A 42 -3.79 3.19 2.01
CA ILE A 42 -2.45 2.64 1.76
C ILE A 42 -1.62 2.69 3.05
N LEU A 43 -1.67 3.82 3.76
CA LEU A 43 -0.99 4.00 5.05
C LEU A 43 -1.55 3.05 6.10
N GLU A 44 -2.86 2.90 6.20
CA GLU A 44 -3.49 1.92 7.10
C GLU A 44 -3.05 0.49 6.81
N TRP A 45 -2.91 0.12 5.53
CA TRP A 45 -2.40 -1.19 5.14
C TRP A 45 -0.94 -1.38 5.61
N LEU A 46 -0.09 -0.36 5.43
CA LEU A 46 1.30 -0.40 5.87
C LEU A 46 1.43 -0.51 7.40
N ASP A 47 0.59 0.19 8.15
CA ASP A 47 0.56 0.10 9.61
C ASP A 47 0.16 -1.31 10.08
N LYS A 48 -0.88 -1.91 9.47
CA LYS A 48 -1.26 -3.31 9.75
C LYS A 48 -0.14 -4.28 9.40
N TYR A 49 0.54 -4.07 8.27
CA TYR A 49 1.66 -4.89 7.86
C TYR A 49 2.82 -4.80 8.87
N LYS A 50 3.19 -3.58 9.25
CA LYS A 50 4.18 -3.33 10.30
C LYS A 50 3.84 -4.05 11.60
N SER A 51 2.61 -3.93 12.10
CA SER A 51 2.16 -4.63 13.32
C SER A 51 2.26 -6.15 13.19
N SER A 52 1.94 -6.72 12.03
CA SER A 52 2.08 -8.16 11.79
C SER A 52 3.53 -8.64 11.89
N LEU A 53 4.50 -7.82 11.45
CA LEU A 53 5.92 -8.14 11.54
C LEU A 53 6.44 -8.09 12.98
N TYR A 54 5.96 -7.14 13.80
CA TYR A 54 6.35 -7.08 15.21
C TYR A 54 5.76 -8.24 16.02
N TRP A 55 4.51 -8.61 15.77
CA TRP A 55 3.90 -9.78 16.41
C TRP A 55 4.69 -11.07 16.15
N LEU A 56 5.27 -11.23 14.96
CA LEU A 56 6.15 -12.35 14.59
C LEU A 56 7.57 -12.25 15.16
N LYS A 57 8.02 -11.07 15.63
CA LYS A 57 9.34 -10.90 16.24
C LYS A 57 9.34 -11.18 17.74
N ASP A 58 8.20 -10.97 18.38
CA ASP A 58 8.04 -11.08 19.83
C ASP A 58 7.42 -12.45 20.26
N ASN A 59 7.12 -13.34 19.31
CA ASN A 59 6.65 -14.72 19.52
C ASN A 59 7.44 -15.70 18.65
#